data_AF-A0A497BS95-F1
#
_entry.id   AF-A0A497BS95-F1
#
_cell.length_a   1.000
_cell.length_b   1.000
_cell.length_c   1.000
_cell.angle_alpha   90.00
_cell.angle_beta   90.00
_cell.angle_gamma   90.00
#
_symmetry.space_group_name_H-M   'P 1'
#
loop_
_entity.id
_entity.type
_entity.pdbx_description
1 polymer ?
#
loop_
_entity_poly.entity_id
_entity_poly.type
_entity_poly.pdbx_seq_one_letter_code
_entity_poly.pdbx_strand_id
1 'polypeptide(L)' 'IGLNLEQARERFGHMLEAFEYGTPPHGGIASGIDRLVMLLTNQQSIREVILFPQMKTKH' A
#
# COMPACT_ATOMS: atom_id res chain seq x y z
N ILE A 1 -7.31 -15.87 -6.33
CA ILE A 1 -8.19 -15.18 -5.37
C ILE A 1 -9.42 -16.03 -5.17
N GLY A 2 -9.47 -16.79 -4.06
CA GLY A 2 -10.56 -17.73 -3.76
C GLY A 2 -11.79 -17.05 -3.14
N LEU A 3 -12.24 -15.93 -3.70
CA LEU A 3 -13.43 -15.22 -3.25
C LEU A 3 -14.63 -15.63 -4.11
N ASN A 4 -15.78 -15.86 -3.50
CA ASN A 4 -17.03 -16.01 -4.25
C ASN A 4 -17.56 -14.62 -4.69
N LEU A 5 -18.55 -14.62 -5.60
CA LEU A 5 -19.03 -13.38 -6.23
C LEU A 5 -19.67 -12.41 -5.23
N GLU A 6 -20.33 -12.95 -4.21
CA GLU A 6 -20.99 -12.18 -3.15
C GLU A 6 -19.95 -11.46 -2.28
N GLN A 7 -18.94 -12.19 -1.82
CA GLN A 7 -17.82 -11.65 -1.03
C GLN A 7 -17.00 -10.61 -1.81
N ALA A 8 -16.84 -10.79 -3.12
CA ALA A 8 -16.17 -9.82 -3.97
C ALA A 8 -16.98 -8.52 -4.08
N ARG A 9 -18.31 -8.62 -4.23
CA ARG A 9 -19.21 -7.46 -4.27
C ARG A 9 -19.27 -6.72 -2.94
N GLU A 10 -19.32 -7.44 -1.82
CA GLU A 10 -19.33 -6.82 -0.49
C GLU A 10 -18.05 -6.02 -0.21
N ARG A 11 -16.89 -6.55 -0.59
CA ARG A 11 -15.58 -5.94 -0.31
C ARG A 11 -15.16 -4.88 -1.31
N PHE A 12 -15.52 -5.04 -2.59
CA PHE A 12 -14.97 -4.23 -3.70
C PHE A 12 -16.04 -3.68 -4.65
N GLY A 13 -17.33 -3.74 -4.29
CA GLY A 13 -18.45 -3.36 -5.16
C GLY A 13 -18.35 -1.98 -5.78
N HIS A 14 -17.97 -0.97 -4.99
CA HIS A 14 -17.78 0.41 -5.46
C HIS A 14 -16.72 0.52 -6.57
N MET A 15 -15.64 -0.25 -6.48
CA MET A 15 -14.56 -0.25 -7.49
C MET A 15 -14.99 -1.01 -8.75
N LEU A 16 -15.71 -2.13 -8.57
CA LEU A 16 -16.24 -2.93 -9.69
C LEU A 16 -17.25 -2.13 -10.52
N GLU A 17 -18.17 -1.43 -9.86
CA GLU A 17 -19.14 -0.54 -10.51
C GLU A 17 -18.43 0.60 -11.26
N ALA A 18 -17.40 1.22 -10.67
CA ALA A 18 -16.62 2.26 -11.34
C ALA A 18 -15.93 1.75 -12.62
N PHE A 19 -15.52 0.49 -12.68
CA PHE A 19 -14.92 -0.10 -13.88
C PHE A 19 -15.94 -0.31 -15.01
N GLU A 20 -17.23 -0.50 -14.72
CA GLU A 20 -18.29 -0.65 -15.73
C GLU A 20 -18.53 0.63 -16.55
N TYR A 21 -18.14 1.81 -16.02
CA TYR A 21 -18.23 3.10 -16.72
C TYR A 21 -17.07 3.39 -17.68
N GLY A 22 -16.27 2.38 -18.04
CA GLY A 22 -15.22 2.51 -19.06
C GLY A 22 -13.90 3.06 -18.51
N THR A 23 -13.51 2.61 -17.32
CA THR A 23 -12.18 2.94 -16.77
C THR A 23 -11.08 2.41 -17.72
N PRO A 24 -10.12 3.25 -18.17
CA PRO A 24 -9.08 2.84 -19.12
C PRO A 24 -8.11 1.82 -18.51
N PRO A 25 -7.27 1.14 -19.33
CA PRO A 25 -6.13 0.38 -18.80
C PRO A 25 -5.23 1.32 -17.99
N HIS A 26 -5.19 1.12 -16.67
CA HIS A 26 -4.43 1.95 -15.74
C HIS A 26 -3.54 1.06 -14.87
N GLY A 27 -2.37 1.59 -14.54
CA GLY A 27 -1.40 0.93 -13.68
C GLY A 27 -0.52 1.98 -13.03
N GLY A 28 -0.05 1.70 -11.83
CA GLY A 28 0.82 2.59 -11.08
C GLY A 28 1.84 1.81 -10.27
N ILE A 29 2.88 2.51 -9.84
CA ILE A 29 3.88 1.98 -8.91
C ILE A 29 3.96 2.93 -7.71
N ALA A 30 3.98 2.35 -6.51
CA ALA A 30 4.22 3.07 -5.27
C ALA A 30 5.54 2.60 -4.67
N SER A 31 6.57 3.44 -4.75
CA SER A 31 7.85 3.20 -4.08
C SER A 31 7.76 3.58 -2.62
N GLY A 32 8.27 2.74 -1.71
CA GLY A 32 8.40 3.10 -0.30
C GLY A 32 9.49 4.15 -0.10
N ILE A 33 9.11 5.43 0.01
CA ILE A 33 10.05 6.57 0.12
C ILE A 33 10.96 6.42 1.35
N ASP A 34 10.41 6.05 2.51
CA ASP A 34 11.21 5.87 3.74
C ASP A 34 12.29 4.79 3.54
N ARG A 35 11.94 3.71 2.82
CA ARG A 35 12.90 2.65 2.50
C ARG A 35 13.93 3.13 1.49
N LEU A 36 13.53 3.90 0.48
CA LEU A 36 14.44 4.46 -0.50
C LEU A 36 15.47 5.38 0.18
N VAL A 37 15.02 6.30 1.03
CA VAL A 37 15.88 7.22 1.78
C VAL A 37 16.79 6.46 2.74
N MET A 38 16.27 5.44 3.45
CA MET A 38 17.07 4.56 4.30
C MET A 38 18.24 3.91 3.55
N LEU A 39 18.00 3.42 2.33
CA LEU A 39 19.05 2.84 1.50
C LEU A 39 20.05 3.89 1.00
N LEU A 40 19.57 5.04 0.55
CA LEU A 40 20.42 6.15 0.08
C LEU A 40 21.32 6.73 1.20
N THR A 41 20.85 6.67 2.44
CA THR A 41 21.57 7.14 3.64
C THR A 41 22.31 6.00 4.37
N ASN A 42 22.34 4.80 3.79
CA ASN A 42 22.96 3.59 4.33
C ASN A 42 22.56 3.27 5.79
N GLN A 43 21.29 3.49 6.12
CA GLN A 43 20.73 3.22 7.44
C GLN A 43 20.19 1.79 7.54
N GLN A 44 20.18 1.24 8.75
CA GLN A 44 19.72 -0.14 8.99
C GLN A 44 18.20 -0.24 9.23
N SER A 45 17.53 0.89 9.45
CA SER A 45 16.11 0.95 9.80
C SER A 45 15.47 2.22 9.26
N ILE A 46 14.21 2.13 8.82
CA ILE A 46 13.43 3.30 8.37
C ILE A 46 13.22 4.32 9.50
N ARG A 47 13.39 3.89 10.76
CA ARG A 47 13.28 4.79 11.92
C ARG A 47 14.38 5.84 11.95
N GLU A 48 15.54 5.57 11.36
CA GLU A 48 16.66 6.51 11.32
C GLU A 48 16.43 7.66 10.33
N VAL A 49 15.41 7.55 9.47
CA VAL A 49 15.06 8.57 8.46
C VAL A 49 13.69 9.20 8.71
N ILE A 50 13.03 8.86 9.83
CA ILE A 50 11.76 9.43 10.27
C ILE A 50 12.04 10.28 11.51
N LEU A 51 11.58 11.53 11.53
CA LEU A 51 11.90 12.49 12.60
C LEU A 51 11.41 12.04 13.98
N PHE A 52 10.20 11.46 14.06
CA PHE A 52 9.60 10.97 15.29
C PHE A 52 9.07 9.54 15.08
N PRO A 53 9.94 8.51 15.09
CA PRO A 53 9.52 7.15 14.80
C PRO A 53 8.79 6.54 16.00
N GLN A 54 7.76 5.73 15.75
CA GLN A 54 7.16 4.92 16.81
C GLN A 54 8.16 3.87 17.30
N MET A 55 8.48 3.93 18.59
CA MET A 55 9.31 2.93 19.25
C MET A 55 8.50 1.64 19.44
N LYS A 56 9.17 0.49 19.30
CA LYS A 56 8.54 -0.80 19.62
C LYS A 56 8.34 -0.85 21.14
N THR A 57 7.09 -0.95 21.60
CA THR A 57 6.80 -1.39 22.97
C THR A 57 7.31 -2.84 23.08
N LYS A 58 8.21 -3.11 24.03
CA LYS A 58 8.63 -4.49 24.31
C LYS A 58 7.44 -5.21 24.97
N HIS A 59 6.87 -6.19 24.27
CA HIS A 59 6.08 -7.26 24.85
C HIS A 59 6.84 -8.56 24.65
#